data_AF-A0A1I8FUE0-F1
#
_entry.id   AF-A0A1I8FUE0-F1
#
_cell.length_a   1.000
_cell.length_b   1.000
_cell.length_c   1.000
_cell.angle_alpha   90.00
_cell.angle_beta   90.00
_cell.angle_gamma   90.00
#
_symmetry.space_group_name_H-M   'P 1'
#
loop_
_entity.id
_entity.type
_entity.pdbx_description
1 polymer ?
#
loop_
_entity_poly.entity_id
_entity_poly.type
_entity_poly.pdbx_seq_one_letter_code
_entity_poly.pdbx_strand_id
1 'polypeptide(L)'
;YAYKDLAVLFPHCTFPARLCEAGRHADAVLLLSSLRPDPAAPVAITGPSAFSAALDGCLWQRCELLIAQAASQSEAAELRSTLIEAARQAVEREADDAANDTAQFAEQRDRLIRLRTEREARAAGGGLDYSGQQGRQQRAGAVGPDDDAFSDVGSTVSRASSASLTSASSGTRKSRRKAKRKLETAGAKPGHPLEELGLLNSLADCLARRSRRQTQARQLCAALTGLGQHAEAWRLQRAVSACLTRLTCGSASIWPNAAAAIEDDASGAGGSSAT
;
A
#
# COMPACT_ATOMS: atom_id res chain seq x y z
N TYR A 1 -25.07 32.60 21.05
CA TYR A 1 -26.38 32.03 21.42
C TYR A 1 -26.97 31.18 20.27
N ALA A 2 -26.20 30.26 19.68
CA ALA A 2 -26.67 29.46 18.52
C ALA A 2 -26.25 27.98 18.58
N TYR A 3 -25.92 27.46 19.77
CA TYR A 3 -25.56 26.05 19.98
C TYR A 3 -26.51 25.31 20.93
N LYS A 4 -27.53 25.98 21.47
CA LYS A 4 -28.51 25.34 22.37
C LYS A 4 -29.59 24.54 21.62
N ASP A 5 -29.83 24.84 20.35
CA ASP A 5 -30.94 24.22 19.59
C ASP A 5 -30.56 22.94 18.83
N LEU A 6 -29.27 22.56 18.81
CA LEU A 6 -28.86 21.25 18.26
C LEU A 6 -29.02 20.10 19.26
N ALA A 7 -29.30 20.39 20.54
CA ALA A 7 -29.51 19.39 21.58
C ALA A 7 -30.86 18.65 21.47
N VAL A 8 -31.79 19.15 20.65
CA VAL A 8 -33.17 18.62 20.59
C VAL A 8 -33.37 17.62 19.43
N LEU A 9 -32.45 17.55 18.45
CA LEU A 9 -32.68 16.77 17.22
C LEU A 9 -31.82 15.51 17.05
N PHE A 10 -30.84 15.27 17.91
CA PHE A 10 -30.07 14.03 17.89
C PHE A 10 -29.83 13.55 19.32
N PRO A 11 -30.15 12.29 19.67
CA PRO A 11 -29.72 11.75 20.95
C PRO A 11 -28.20 11.94 21.04
N HIS A 12 -27.72 12.56 22.12
CA HIS A 12 -26.30 12.92 22.32
C HIS A 12 -25.33 11.75 22.14
N CYS A 13 -25.83 10.50 22.12
CA CYS A 13 -25.09 9.27 21.89
C CYS A 13 -25.00 8.82 20.40
N THR A 14 -25.82 9.36 19.49
CA THR A 14 -25.91 8.85 18.10
C THR A 14 -24.88 9.44 17.15
N PHE A 15 -24.54 10.72 17.31
CA PHE A 15 -23.60 11.38 16.42
C PHE A 15 -22.15 10.88 16.57
N PRO A 16 -21.58 10.72 17.78
CA PRO A 16 -20.26 10.11 17.92
C PRO A 16 -20.21 8.66 17.43
N ALA A 17 -21.28 7.87 17.60
CA ALA A 17 -21.37 6.52 17.04
C ALA A 17 -21.29 6.54 15.50
N ARG A 18 -22.02 7.44 14.84
CA ARG A 18 -21.93 7.63 13.39
C ARG A 18 -20.54 8.09 12.92
N LEU A 19 -19.83 8.87 13.73
CA LEU A 19 -18.44 9.25 13.43
C LEU A 19 -17.50 8.03 13.49
N CYS A 20 -17.68 7.14 14.48
CA CYS A 20 -16.96 5.88 14.54
C CYS A 20 -17.27 4.97 13.35
N GLU A 21 -18.55 4.83 12.97
CA GLU A 21 -18.96 4.08 11.77
C GLU A 21 -18.34 4.64 10.49
N ALA A 22 -18.14 5.96 10.42
CA ALA A 22 -17.46 6.63 9.32
C ALA A 22 -15.92 6.57 9.40
N GLY A 23 -15.34 5.89 10.39
CA GLY A 23 -13.89 5.81 10.62
C GLY A 23 -13.25 7.09 11.18
N ARG A 24 -14.07 8.08 11.57
CA ARG A 24 -13.62 9.37 12.12
C ARG A 24 -13.49 9.30 13.65
N HIS A 25 -12.69 8.34 14.12
CA HIS A 25 -12.52 8.06 15.54
C HIS A 25 -11.94 9.26 16.32
N ALA A 26 -11.00 10.01 15.74
CA ALA A 26 -10.42 11.19 16.40
C ALA A 26 -11.48 12.27 16.70
N ASP A 27 -12.38 12.52 15.74
CA ASP A 27 -13.46 13.49 15.89
C ASP A 27 -14.51 13.00 16.88
N ALA A 28 -14.83 11.70 16.85
CA ALA A 28 -15.73 11.08 17.82
C ALA A 28 -15.20 11.25 19.24
N VAL A 29 -13.90 11.00 19.45
CA VAL A 29 -13.24 11.16 20.75
C VAL A 29 -13.24 12.62 21.20
N LEU A 30 -12.92 13.58 20.32
CA LEU A 30 -12.96 15.01 20.65
C LEU A 30 -14.36 15.46 21.05
N LEU A 31 -15.38 14.97 20.37
CA LEU A 31 -16.77 15.28 20.68
C LEU A 31 -17.18 14.66 22.03
N LEU A 32 -16.89 13.38 22.25
CA LEU A 32 -17.17 12.70 23.53
C LEU A 32 -16.43 13.34 24.71
N SER A 33 -15.22 13.85 24.47
CA SER A 33 -14.40 14.53 25.49
C SER A 33 -14.84 15.96 25.78
N SER A 34 -15.56 16.61 24.85
CA SER A 34 -16.05 17.98 25.01
C SER A 34 -17.48 18.05 25.55
N LEU A 35 -18.23 16.95 25.48
CA LEU A 35 -19.52 16.82 26.13
C LEU A 35 -19.35 16.84 27.66
N ARG A 36 -19.97 17.83 28.31
CA ARG A 36 -20.01 17.91 29.77
C ARG A 36 -20.83 16.73 30.29
N PRO A 37 -20.39 16.01 31.35
CA PRO A 37 -21.24 15.02 31.99
C PRO A 37 -22.52 15.72 32.46
N ASP A 38 -23.67 15.19 32.03
CA ASP A 38 -24.98 15.69 32.41
C ASP A 38 -25.18 15.48 33.92
N PRO A 39 -25.50 16.53 34.72
CA PRO A 39 -25.73 16.38 36.15
C PRO A 39 -26.95 15.51 36.49
N ALA A 40 -27.86 15.26 35.54
CA ALA A 40 -29.08 14.47 35.74
C ALA A 40 -28.95 12.99 35.32
N ALA A 41 -27.91 12.63 34.56
CA ALA A 41 -27.64 11.26 34.15
C ALA A 41 -26.47 10.70 34.96
N PRO A 42 -26.69 9.71 35.86
CA PRO A 42 -25.67 9.24 36.80
C PRO A 42 -24.59 8.36 36.15
N VAL A 43 -24.38 8.48 34.84
CA VAL A 43 -23.42 7.64 34.14
C VAL A 43 -22.31 8.51 33.61
N ALA A 44 -21.10 8.18 34.04
CA ALA A 44 -19.81 8.61 33.51
C ALA A 44 -19.62 8.22 32.03
N ILE A 45 -20.63 8.43 31.16
CA ILE A 45 -20.69 7.88 29.79
C ILE A 45 -19.56 8.43 28.93
N THR A 46 -19.03 9.61 29.20
CA THR A 46 -18.07 10.27 28.30
C THR A 46 -16.67 9.68 28.34
N GLY A 47 -16.19 9.21 29.51
CA GLY A 47 -14.84 8.64 29.65
C GLY A 47 -14.67 7.28 28.96
N PRO A 48 -15.45 6.25 29.34
CA PRO A 48 -15.34 4.90 28.79
C PRO A 48 -15.74 4.83 27.30
N SER A 49 -16.73 5.63 26.87
CA SER A 49 -17.11 5.67 25.45
C SER A 49 -16.05 6.37 24.59
N ALA A 50 -15.43 7.46 25.09
CA ALA A 50 -14.30 8.08 24.41
C ALA A 50 -13.09 7.14 24.37
N PHE A 51 -12.86 6.36 25.42
CA PHE A 51 -11.79 5.38 25.46
C PHE A 51 -12.02 4.25 24.44
N SER A 52 -13.22 3.68 24.37
CA SER A 52 -13.57 2.68 23.35
C SER A 52 -13.39 3.23 21.93
N ALA A 53 -13.89 4.44 21.65
CA ALA A 53 -13.73 5.08 20.35
C ALA A 53 -12.25 5.34 20.00
N ALA A 54 -11.44 5.70 21.00
CA ALA A 54 -10.00 5.89 20.83
C ALA A 54 -9.28 4.56 20.55
N LEU A 55 -9.66 3.48 21.25
CA LEU A 55 -9.13 2.13 21.01
C LEU A 55 -9.48 1.64 19.59
N ASP A 56 -10.73 1.78 19.17
CA ASP A 56 -11.17 1.39 17.82
C ASP A 56 -10.38 2.13 16.73
N GLY A 57 -10.09 3.41 16.97
CA GLY A 57 -9.28 4.24 16.09
C GLY A 57 -7.77 4.02 16.19
N CYS A 58 -7.30 3.10 17.03
CA CYS A 58 -5.89 2.90 17.34
C CYS A 58 -5.17 4.19 17.81
N LEU A 59 -5.89 5.06 18.53
CA LEU A 59 -5.40 6.33 19.06
C LEU A 59 -4.73 6.10 20.41
N TRP A 60 -3.61 5.38 20.42
CA TRP A 60 -2.98 4.86 21.64
C TRP A 60 -2.62 5.95 22.66
N GLN A 61 -2.00 7.05 22.20
CA GLN A 61 -1.66 8.18 23.07
C GLN A 61 -2.90 8.82 23.70
N ARG A 62 -4.02 8.84 22.97
CA ARG A 62 -5.27 9.38 23.50
C ARG A 62 -5.87 8.48 24.57
N CYS A 63 -5.73 7.16 24.43
CA CYS A 63 -6.11 6.19 25.45
C CYS A 63 -5.32 6.40 26.75
N GLU A 64 -4.00 6.60 26.66
CA GLU A 64 -3.15 6.90 27.82
C GLU A 64 -3.57 8.21 28.53
N LEU A 65 -3.88 9.26 27.76
CA LEU A 65 -4.39 10.51 28.33
C LEU A 65 -5.72 10.33 29.05
N LEU A 66 -6.63 9.51 28.49
CA LEU A 66 -7.92 9.22 29.12
C LEU A 66 -7.74 8.41 30.41
N ILE A 67 -6.79 7.47 30.45
CA ILE A 67 -6.42 6.76 31.68
C ILE A 67 -5.91 7.73 32.75
N ALA A 68 -5.06 8.69 32.38
CA ALA A 68 -4.56 9.71 33.30
C ALA A 68 -5.65 10.67 33.80
N GLN A 69 -6.76 10.79 33.06
CA GLN A 69 -7.92 11.62 33.38
C GLN A 69 -9.05 10.84 34.09
N ALA A 70 -8.86 9.55 34.36
CA ALA A 70 -9.87 8.71 34.99
C ALA A 70 -10.29 9.26 36.37
N ALA A 71 -11.56 9.05 36.74
CA ALA A 71 -12.13 9.63 37.96
C ALA A 71 -11.61 8.94 39.23
N SER A 72 -11.11 7.71 39.10
CA SER A 72 -10.56 6.93 40.20
C SER A 72 -9.35 6.07 39.78
N GLN A 73 -8.54 5.68 40.76
CA GLN A 73 -7.44 4.73 40.52
C GLN A 73 -7.94 3.35 40.06
N SER A 74 -9.12 2.90 40.52
CA SER A 74 -9.71 1.63 40.10
C SER A 74 -10.07 1.66 38.61
N GLU A 75 -10.76 2.71 38.18
CA GLU A 75 -11.10 2.93 36.76
C GLU A 75 -9.84 3.02 35.89
N ALA A 76 -8.82 3.78 36.34
CA ALA A 76 -7.55 3.87 35.63
C ALA A 76 -6.87 2.50 35.45
N ALA A 77 -6.93 1.62 36.46
CA ALA A 77 -6.36 0.29 36.40
C ALA A 77 -7.10 -0.62 35.40
N GLU A 78 -8.43 -0.58 35.40
CA GLU A 78 -9.28 -1.33 34.46
C GLU A 78 -9.06 -0.89 33.00
N LEU A 79 -9.05 0.42 32.75
CA LEU A 79 -8.77 0.98 31.44
C LEU A 79 -7.35 0.63 30.98
N ARG A 80 -6.36 0.69 31.87
CA ARG A 80 -4.98 0.27 31.57
C ARG A 80 -4.89 -1.21 31.21
N SER A 81 -5.58 -2.09 31.94
CA SER A 81 -5.63 -3.52 31.62
C SER A 81 -6.24 -3.76 30.23
N THR A 82 -7.34 -3.06 29.94
CA THR A 82 -8.02 -3.13 28.63
C THR A 82 -7.12 -2.65 27.50
N LEU A 83 -6.38 -1.55 27.70
CA LEU A 83 -5.43 -1.03 26.73
C LEU A 83 -4.28 -2.01 26.46
N ILE A 84 -3.74 -2.65 27.50
CA ILE A 84 -2.66 -3.64 27.35
C ILE A 84 -3.13 -4.82 26.51
N GLU A 85 -4.32 -5.35 26.79
CA GLU A 85 -4.87 -6.48 26.04
C GLU A 85 -5.16 -6.10 24.58
N ALA A 86 -5.78 -4.94 24.34
CA ALA A 86 -6.00 -4.43 22.99
C ALA A 86 -4.68 -4.21 22.21
N ALA A 87 -3.66 -3.69 22.88
CA ALA A 87 -2.34 -3.49 22.28
C ALA A 87 -1.66 -4.81 21.92
N ARG A 88 -1.75 -5.85 22.77
CA ARG A 88 -1.24 -7.20 22.46
C ARG A 88 -1.93 -7.80 21.23
N GLN A 89 -3.25 -7.72 21.16
CA GLN A 89 -3.98 -8.18 19.99
C GLN A 89 -3.62 -7.41 18.72
N ALA A 90 -3.37 -6.11 18.84
CA ALA A 90 -2.90 -5.29 17.72
C ALA A 90 -1.49 -5.70 17.25
N VAL A 91 -0.60 -6.11 18.17
CA VAL A 91 0.72 -6.67 17.83
C VAL A 91 0.59 -7.94 17.00
N GLU A 92 -0.25 -8.89 17.42
CA GLU A 92 -0.47 -10.14 16.67
C GLU A 92 -1.00 -9.85 15.26
N ARG A 93 -2.05 -9.01 15.15
CA ARG A 93 -2.62 -8.63 13.85
C ARG A 93 -1.58 -7.98 12.94
N GLU A 94 -0.77 -7.07 13.47
CA GLU A 94 0.25 -6.38 12.68
C GLU A 94 1.41 -7.32 12.28
N ALA A 95 1.76 -8.29 13.13
CA ALA A 95 2.76 -9.31 12.83
C ALA A 95 2.25 -10.27 11.73
N ASP A 96 1.01 -10.73 11.81
CA ASP A 96 0.35 -11.56 10.81
C ASP A 96 0.25 -10.83 9.48
N ASP A 97 -0.17 -9.56 9.49
CA ASP A 97 -0.25 -8.72 8.30
C ASP A 97 1.14 -8.51 7.67
N ALA A 98 2.19 -8.30 8.47
CA ALA A 98 3.55 -8.20 7.98
C ALA A 98 4.07 -9.52 7.37
N ALA A 99 3.67 -10.67 7.92
CA ALA A 99 3.98 -11.98 7.37
C ALA A 99 3.23 -12.21 6.03
N ASN A 100 1.95 -11.85 5.98
CA ASN A 100 1.13 -11.93 4.77
C ASN A 100 1.68 -11.02 3.65
N ASP A 101 2.01 -9.77 3.96
CA ASP A 101 2.65 -8.85 3.01
C ASP A 101 3.96 -9.42 2.47
N THR A 102 4.78 -10.04 3.34
CA THR A 102 6.03 -10.71 2.93
C THR A 102 5.74 -11.85 1.94
N ALA A 103 4.80 -12.73 2.27
CA ALA A 103 4.48 -13.91 1.47
C ALA A 103 3.91 -13.51 0.10
N GLN A 104 2.95 -12.58 0.09
CA GLN A 104 2.35 -12.06 -1.15
C GLN A 104 3.38 -11.40 -2.05
N PHE A 105 4.28 -10.59 -1.48
CA PHE A 105 5.35 -9.96 -2.25
C PHE A 105 6.29 -10.99 -2.87
N ALA A 106 6.71 -12.00 -2.10
CA ALA A 106 7.57 -13.07 -2.59
C ALA A 106 6.91 -13.85 -3.74
N GLU A 107 5.65 -14.25 -3.58
CA GLU A 107 4.90 -14.97 -4.61
C GLU A 107 4.79 -14.17 -5.91
N GLN A 108 4.42 -12.89 -5.82
CA GLN A 108 4.29 -12.01 -6.97
C GLN A 108 5.63 -11.75 -7.66
N ARG A 109 6.69 -11.53 -6.88
CA ARG A 109 8.06 -11.38 -7.38
C ARG A 109 8.50 -12.64 -8.13
N ASP A 110 8.32 -13.82 -7.53
CA ASP A 110 8.77 -15.08 -8.12
C ASP A 110 7.98 -15.43 -9.38
N ARG A 111 6.71 -15.03 -9.45
CA ARG A 111 5.91 -15.14 -10.68
C ARG A 111 6.43 -14.20 -11.76
N LEU A 112 6.77 -12.96 -11.41
CA LEU A 112 7.29 -11.97 -12.34
C LEU A 112 8.64 -12.41 -12.93
N ILE A 113 9.55 -12.92 -12.10
CA ILE A 113 10.85 -13.45 -12.54
C ILE A 113 10.62 -14.61 -13.52
N ARG A 114 9.78 -15.58 -13.16
CA ARG A 114 9.45 -16.72 -14.04
C ARG A 114 8.89 -16.25 -15.38
N LEU A 115 7.94 -15.32 -15.38
CA LEU A 115 7.33 -14.79 -16.60
C LEU A 115 8.38 -14.15 -17.53
N ARG A 116 9.36 -13.42 -16.98
CA ARG A 116 10.46 -12.84 -17.76
C ARG A 116 11.39 -13.91 -18.31
N THR A 117 11.79 -14.87 -17.49
CA THR A 117 12.65 -15.98 -17.95
C THR A 117 11.97 -16.84 -19.03
N GLU A 118 10.67 -17.11 -18.92
CA GLU A 118 9.90 -17.82 -19.95
C GLU A 118 9.84 -17.03 -21.26
N ARG A 119 9.70 -15.70 -21.18
CA ARG A 119 9.65 -14.82 -22.34
C ARG A 119 11.01 -14.76 -23.05
N GLU A 120 12.10 -14.65 -22.28
CA GLU A 120 13.47 -14.71 -22.79
C GLU A 120 13.78 -16.06 -23.43
N ALA A 121 13.41 -17.18 -22.79
CA ALA A 121 13.60 -18.52 -23.34
C ALA A 121 12.81 -18.75 -24.64
N ARG A 122 11.56 -18.26 -24.72
CA ARG A 122 10.77 -18.29 -25.96
C ARG A 122 11.39 -17.44 -27.07
N ALA A 123 11.99 -16.30 -26.72
CA ALA A 123 12.68 -15.45 -27.69
C ALA A 123 13.99 -16.10 -28.19
N ALA A 124 14.75 -16.75 -27.31
CA ALA A 124 16.00 -17.44 -27.65
C ALA A 124 15.78 -18.76 -28.41
N GLY A 125 14.70 -19.49 -28.11
CA GLY A 125 14.33 -20.74 -28.80
C GLY A 125 13.59 -20.56 -30.13
N GLY A 126 13.22 -19.33 -30.50
CA GLY A 126 12.54 -19.00 -31.76
C GLY A 126 13.45 -18.89 -32.99
N GLY A 127 14.73 -19.27 -32.85
CA GLY A 127 15.67 -19.39 -33.96
C GLY A 127 16.05 -20.84 -34.18
N LEU A 128 15.27 -21.57 -35.00
CA LEU A 128 15.60 -22.79 -35.77
C LEU A 128 14.41 -23.77 -35.88
N ASP A 129 13.31 -23.35 -36.51
CA ASP A 129 12.34 -24.30 -37.11
C ASP A 129 11.73 -23.74 -38.41
N TYR A 130 12.61 -23.48 -39.38
CA TYR A 130 12.19 -23.37 -40.77
C TYR A 130 11.81 -24.77 -41.29
N SER A 131 10.56 -25.22 -41.10
CA SER A 131 9.78 -26.01 -42.06
C SER A 131 8.47 -26.56 -41.47
N GLY A 132 7.34 -26.18 -42.09
CA GLY A 132 6.15 -27.04 -42.15
C GLY A 132 4.84 -26.48 -41.58
N GLN A 133 4.15 -25.63 -42.38
CA GLN A 133 2.69 -25.65 -42.63
C GLN A 133 1.73 -25.70 -41.39
N GLN A 134 0.79 -24.80 -41.11
CA GLN A 134 -0.10 -23.90 -41.88
C GLN A 134 -0.69 -22.88 -40.85
N GLY A 135 -1.08 -21.64 -41.09
CA GLY A 135 -1.16 -20.79 -42.27
C GLY A 135 -1.98 -19.55 -41.92
N ARG A 136 -1.49 -18.35 -42.28
CA ARG A 136 -2.32 -17.27 -42.83
C ARG A 136 -1.42 -16.16 -43.39
N GLN A 137 -1.29 -16.25 -44.72
CA GLN A 137 -1.06 -15.19 -45.69
C GLN A 137 -0.89 -13.76 -45.13
N GLN A 138 0.26 -13.16 -45.40
CA GLN A 138 0.32 -12.02 -46.32
C GLN A 138 1.73 -11.86 -46.90
N ARG A 139 1.75 -11.73 -48.22
CA ARG A 139 2.89 -11.67 -49.13
C ARG A 139 3.23 -10.20 -49.41
N ALA A 140 4.52 -9.88 -49.37
CA ALA A 140 5.26 -8.82 -50.08
C ALA A 140 6.25 -8.18 -49.09
N GLY A 141 7.55 -8.05 -49.36
CA GLY A 141 8.40 -8.41 -50.48
C GLY A 141 9.84 -8.24 -49.99
N ALA A 142 10.75 -9.06 -50.51
CA ALA A 142 12.17 -9.00 -50.19
C ALA A 142 12.81 -7.75 -50.83
N VAL A 143 13.54 -6.96 -50.05
CA VAL A 143 14.71 -6.17 -50.49
C VAL A 143 15.71 -6.19 -49.33
N GLY A 144 16.96 -6.52 -49.66
CA GLY A 144 18.10 -6.58 -48.75
C GLY A 144 18.61 -5.20 -48.30
N PRO A 145 19.74 -5.17 -47.57
CA PRO A 145 20.19 -4.05 -46.76
C PRO A 145 20.90 -2.99 -47.60
N ASP A 146 20.74 -1.71 -47.26
CA ASP A 146 21.76 -0.66 -47.40
C ASP A 146 21.28 0.64 -46.70
N ASP A 147 22.16 1.14 -45.83
CA ASP A 147 22.55 2.51 -45.47
C ASP A 147 21.57 3.69 -45.26
N ASP A 148 21.97 4.47 -44.25
CA ASP A 148 21.50 5.75 -43.72
C ASP A 148 20.88 6.76 -44.71
N ALA A 149 19.73 7.34 -44.33
CA ALA A 149 19.45 8.77 -44.55
C ALA A 149 18.26 9.26 -43.70
N PHE A 150 18.54 10.26 -42.87
CA PHE A 150 17.54 11.18 -42.32
C PHE A 150 16.62 11.73 -43.42
N SER A 151 15.30 11.75 -43.20
CA SER A 151 14.43 12.80 -43.73
C SER A 151 13.10 12.85 -42.99
N ASP A 152 12.94 13.94 -42.25
CA ASP A 152 11.68 14.46 -41.74
C ASP A 152 10.76 14.94 -42.87
N VAL A 153 9.47 14.98 -42.53
CA VAL A 153 8.38 15.77 -43.15
C VAL A 153 7.57 15.13 -44.29
N GLY A 154 6.24 15.14 -44.12
CA GLY A 154 5.29 15.12 -45.25
C GLY A 154 4.06 14.23 -45.10
N SER A 155 3.09 14.66 -44.30
CA SER A 155 1.74 14.11 -44.14
C SER A 155 1.02 13.78 -45.47
N THR A 156 0.31 12.64 -45.57
CA THR A 156 -1.16 12.59 -45.55
C THR A 156 -1.72 11.19 -45.91
N VAL A 157 -2.70 10.77 -45.11
CA VAL A 157 -3.68 9.68 -45.34
C VAL A 157 -3.10 8.25 -45.44
N SER A 158 -3.06 7.57 -44.31
CA SER A 158 -3.13 6.11 -44.26
C SER A 158 -4.19 5.66 -43.24
N ARG A 159 -5.25 5.06 -43.77
CA ARG A 159 -6.21 4.25 -43.01
C ARG A 159 -5.51 2.93 -42.69
N ALA A 160 -4.91 2.80 -41.52
CA ALA A 160 -4.53 1.51 -40.98
C ALA A 160 -4.49 1.58 -39.46
N SER A 161 -5.28 0.72 -38.85
CA SER A 161 -5.43 0.55 -37.41
C SER A 161 -4.16 -0.09 -36.82
N SER A 162 -3.19 0.72 -36.42
CA SER A 162 -2.08 0.31 -35.57
C SER A 162 -2.09 1.15 -34.31
N ALA A 163 -2.65 0.58 -33.23
CA ALA A 163 -2.68 1.22 -31.92
C ALA A 163 -1.27 1.24 -31.31
N SER A 164 -0.47 2.24 -31.68
CA SER A 164 0.73 2.64 -30.96
C SER A 164 0.32 3.26 -29.62
N LEU A 165 0.54 2.54 -28.52
CA LEU A 165 0.13 2.93 -27.16
C LEU A 165 1.18 3.75 -26.40
N THR A 166 2.18 4.32 -27.09
CA THR A 166 3.14 5.27 -26.48
C THR A 166 2.74 6.73 -26.66
N SER A 167 1.60 7.01 -27.30
CA SER A 167 1.05 8.37 -27.36
C SER A 167 0.29 8.68 -26.08
N ALA A 168 0.94 9.41 -25.18
CA ALA A 168 0.31 10.10 -24.07
C ALA A 168 -0.73 11.11 -24.59
N SER A 169 -1.97 10.65 -24.84
CA SER A 169 -3.08 11.53 -25.19
C SER A 169 -4.30 11.29 -24.31
N SER A 170 -4.65 12.33 -23.55
CA SER A 170 -5.98 12.74 -23.10
C SER A 170 -7.08 11.65 -23.00
N GLY A 171 -6.87 10.62 -22.18
CA GLY A 171 -7.91 9.67 -21.84
C GLY A 171 -8.93 10.26 -20.87
N THR A 172 -10.21 10.33 -21.26
CA THR A 172 -11.33 10.71 -20.37
C THR A 172 -11.35 9.84 -19.10
N ARG A 173 -11.84 10.36 -17.96
CA ARG A 173 -11.89 9.64 -16.65
C ARG A 173 -12.46 8.22 -16.77
N LYS A 174 -13.42 8.01 -17.69
CA LYS A 174 -14.06 6.72 -17.96
C LYS A 174 -13.12 5.71 -18.63
N SER A 175 -12.26 6.14 -19.54
CA SER A 175 -11.23 5.30 -20.18
C SER A 175 -10.17 4.85 -19.17
N ARG A 176 -9.70 5.79 -18.33
CA ARG A 176 -8.73 5.52 -17.25
C ARG A 176 -9.26 4.50 -16.24
N ARG A 177 -10.53 4.61 -15.83
CA ARG A 177 -11.19 3.65 -14.92
C ARG A 177 -11.33 2.26 -15.55
N LYS A 178 -11.61 2.16 -16.85
CA LYS A 178 -11.73 0.87 -17.55
C LYS A 178 -10.36 0.18 -17.71
N ALA A 179 -9.31 0.95 -18.02
CA ALA A 179 -7.94 0.45 -18.07
C ALA A 179 -7.46 -0.03 -16.70
N LYS A 180 -7.68 0.77 -15.64
CA LYS A 180 -7.39 0.38 -14.26
C LYS A 180 -8.12 -0.91 -13.87
N ARG A 181 -9.43 -1.00 -14.14
CA ARG A 181 -10.20 -2.22 -13.86
C ARG A 181 -9.67 -3.43 -14.63
N LYS A 182 -9.29 -3.29 -15.90
CA LYS A 182 -8.68 -4.41 -16.66
C LYS A 182 -7.35 -4.86 -16.05
N LEU A 183 -6.52 -3.92 -15.61
CA LEU A 183 -5.27 -4.23 -14.94
C LEU A 183 -5.51 -4.98 -13.62
N GLU A 184 -6.44 -4.49 -12.80
CA GLU A 184 -6.80 -5.08 -11.49
C GLU A 184 -7.48 -6.45 -11.63
N THR A 185 -8.37 -6.64 -12.61
CA THR A 185 -9.20 -7.86 -12.70
C THR A 185 -8.65 -8.93 -13.65
N ALA A 186 -7.86 -8.54 -14.65
CA ALA A 186 -7.34 -9.45 -15.67
C ALA A 186 -5.81 -9.51 -15.72
N GLY A 187 -5.10 -8.45 -15.28
CA GLY A 187 -3.64 -8.41 -15.21
C GLY A 187 -3.04 -9.29 -14.11
N ALA A 188 -3.82 -9.83 -13.18
CA ALA A 188 -3.31 -10.78 -12.18
C ALA A 188 -3.51 -12.26 -12.59
N LYS A 189 -4.11 -12.53 -13.76
CA LYS A 189 -4.36 -13.91 -14.21
C LYS A 189 -3.15 -14.46 -14.96
N PRO A 190 -2.68 -15.67 -14.61
CA PRO A 190 -1.63 -16.36 -15.34
C PRO A 190 -1.94 -16.45 -16.84
N GLY A 191 -0.98 -16.07 -17.68
CA GLY A 191 -1.08 -16.13 -19.15
C GLY A 191 -1.79 -14.93 -19.80
N HIS A 192 -2.21 -13.93 -19.03
CA HIS A 192 -2.82 -12.73 -19.61
C HIS A 192 -1.75 -11.81 -20.24
N PRO A 193 -2.02 -11.12 -21.37
CA PRO A 193 -1.04 -10.23 -22.01
C PRO A 193 -0.53 -9.07 -21.14
N LEU A 194 -1.30 -8.69 -20.12
CA LEU A 194 -0.96 -7.65 -19.15
C LEU A 194 -0.51 -8.20 -17.79
N GLU A 195 -0.14 -9.49 -17.73
CA GLU A 195 0.24 -10.15 -16.49
C GLU A 195 1.39 -9.44 -15.78
N GLU A 196 2.46 -9.14 -16.52
CA GLU A 196 3.63 -8.44 -15.99
C GLU A 196 3.27 -7.10 -15.35
N LEU A 197 2.43 -6.29 -16.03
CA LEU A 197 2.01 -4.99 -15.52
C LEU A 197 1.11 -5.12 -14.28
N GLY A 198 0.28 -6.16 -14.22
CA GLY A 198 -0.56 -6.45 -13.05
C GLY A 198 0.25 -6.89 -11.83
N LEU A 199 1.29 -7.70 -12.04
CA LEU A 199 2.23 -8.11 -11.00
C LEU A 199 3.02 -6.91 -10.47
N LEU A 200 3.56 -6.06 -11.36
CA LEU A 200 4.28 -4.85 -10.96
C LEU A 200 3.42 -3.89 -10.14
N ASN A 201 2.16 -3.69 -10.55
CA ASN A 201 1.25 -2.84 -9.80
C ASN A 201 0.92 -3.45 -8.43
N SER A 202 0.76 -4.77 -8.35
CA SER A 202 0.48 -5.47 -7.09
C SER A 202 1.65 -5.38 -6.10
N LEU A 203 2.88 -5.50 -6.61
CA LEU A 203 4.11 -5.30 -5.84
C LEU A 203 4.21 -3.86 -5.32
N ALA A 204 3.94 -2.87 -6.18
CA ALA A 204 3.91 -1.46 -5.79
C ALA A 204 2.84 -1.16 -4.73
N ASP A 205 1.64 -1.73 -4.89
CA ASP A 205 0.56 -1.61 -3.91
C ASP A 205 0.95 -2.25 -2.57
N CYS A 206 1.65 -3.39 -2.59
CA CYS A 206 2.17 -4.04 -1.37
C CYS A 206 3.15 -3.12 -0.63
N LEU A 207 4.12 -2.54 -1.33
CA LEU A 207 5.08 -1.59 -0.75
C LEU A 207 4.39 -0.33 -0.20
N ALA A 208 3.43 0.22 -0.95
CA ALA A 208 2.67 1.40 -0.54
C ALA A 208 1.81 1.13 0.71
N ARG A 209 1.13 -0.03 0.77
CA ARG A 209 0.40 -0.46 1.98
C ARG A 209 1.33 -0.57 3.17
N ARG A 210 2.46 -1.26 3.01
CA ARG A 210 3.42 -1.48 4.09
C ARG A 210 4.00 -0.17 4.62
N SER A 211 4.31 0.78 3.73
CA SER A 211 4.77 2.12 4.07
C SER A 211 3.74 2.89 4.91
N ARG A 212 2.46 2.89 4.52
CA ARG A 212 1.38 3.54 5.29
C ARG A 212 1.23 2.97 6.70
N ARG A 213 1.37 1.65 6.85
CA ARG A 213 1.25 0.97 8.14
C ARG A 213 2.48 1.13 9.04
N GLN A 214 3.63 1.62 8.54
CA GLN A 214 4.80 1.88 9.38
C GLN A 214 4.50 2.89 10.49
N THR A 215 3.74 3.96 10.19
CA THR A 215 3.37 4.97 11.18
C THR A 215 2.53 4.36 12.30
N GLN A 216 1.58 3.50 11.95
CA GLN A 216 0.73 2.79 12.93
C GLN A 216 1.55 1.86 13.82
N ALA A 217 2.45 1.07 13.22
CA ALA A 217 3.36 0.20 13.98
C ALA A 217 4.27 1.00 14.94
N ARG A 218 4.79 2.16 14.52
CA ARG A 218 5.58 3.04 15.40
C ARG A 218 4.77 3.58 16.58
N GLN A 219 3.54 4.02 16.32
CA GLN A 219 2.64 4.51 17.37
C GLN A 219 2.30 3.40 18.38
N LEU A 220 2.04 2.19 17.91
CA LEU A 220 1.81 1.02 18.76
C LEU A 220 3.05 0.66 19.58
N CYS A 221 4.25 0.62 18.97
CA CYS A 221 5.51 0.41 19.69
C CYS A 221 5.75 1.45 20.80
N ALA A 222 5.46 2.73 20.52
CA ALA A 222 5.61 3.80 21.49
C ALA A 222 4.66 3.59 22.69
N ALA A 223 3.40 3.26 22.42
CA ALA A 223 2.40 2.97 23.45
C ALA A 223 2.78 1.74 24.29
N LEU A 224 3.20 0.64 23.66
CA LEU A 224 3.66 -0.55 24.38
C LEU A 224 4.84 -0.24 25.31
N THR A 225 5.75 0.62 24.87
CA THR A 225 6.88 1.07 25.69
C THR A 225 6.41 1.91 26.87
N GLY A 226 5.47 2.84 26.67
CA GLY A 226 4.83 3.63 27.74
C GLY A 226 4.07 2.77 28.76
N LEU A 227 3.50 1.65 28.31
CA LEU A 227 2.79 0.69 29.15
C LEU A 227 3.72 -0.30 29.87
N GLY A 228 5.03 -0.30 29.58
CA GLY A 228 6.02 -1.24 30.12
C GLY A 228 6.05 -2.61 29.45
N GLN A 229 5.34 -2.79 28.33
CA GLN A 229 5.28 -4.05 27.56
C GLN A 229 6.46 -4.14 26.57
N HIS A 230 7.70 -4.08 27.07
CA HIS A 230 8.89 -4.00 26.22
C HIS A 230 9.10 -5.25 25.34
N ALA A 231 8.75 -6.44 25.84
CA ALA A 231 8.85 -7.67 25.06
C ALA A 231 7.95 -7.63 23.82
N GLU A 232 6.74 -7.11 23.97
CA GLU A 232 5.77 -6.96 22.87
C GLU A 232 6.20 -5.88 21.87
N ALA A 233 6.69 -4.74 22.37
CA ALA A 233 7.24 -3.69 21.53
C ALA A 233 8.42 -4.20 20.68
N TRP A 234 9.32 -4.97 21.29
CA TRP A 234 10.45 -5.58 20.59
C TRP A 234 10.01 -6.61 19.56
N ARG A 235 9.02 -7.45 19.91
CA ARG A 235 8.45 -8.44 18.99
C ARG A 235 7.84 -7.79 17.75
N LEU A 236 7.04 -6.73 17.94
CA LEU A 236 6.46 -5.95 16.85
C LEU A 236 7.54 -5.31 15.97
N GLN A 237 8.52 -4.64 16.60
CA GLN A 237 9.63 -4.03 15.88
C GLN A 237 10.37 -5.06 15.03
N ARG A 238 10.70 -6.23 15.59
CA ARG A 238 11.39 -7.30 14.88
C ARG A 238 10.59 -7.83 13.70
N ALA A 239 9.29 -8.06 13.86
CA ALA A 239 8.42 -8.54 12.81
C ALA A 239 8.33 -7.54 11.64
N VAL A 240 8.09 -6.27 11.94
CA VAL A 240 7.99 -5.21 10.94
C VAL A 240 9.33 -4.96 10.25
N SER A 241 10.45 -4.91 10.99
CA SER A 241 11.79 -4.78 10.41
C SER A 241 12.13 -5.95 9.50
N ALA A 242 11.86 -7.18 9.91
CA ALA A 242 12.10 -8.36 9.07
C ALA A 242 11.27 -8.33 7.78
N CYS A 243 10.01 -7.89 7.85
CA CYS A 243 9.17 -7.66 6.68
C CYS A 243 9.80 -6.62 5.75
N LEU A 244 10.15 -5.44 6.26
CA LEU A 244 10.76 -4.38 5.46
C LEU A 244 12.06 -4.82 4.80
N THR A 245 12.95 -5.49 5.52
CA THR A 245 14.20 -6.03 4.96
C THR A 245 13.92 -6.98 3.81
N ARG A 246 12.96 -7.91 3.96
CA ARG A 246 12.61 -8.85 2.89
C ARG A 246 12.05 -8.17 1.66
N LEU A 247 11.19 -7.16 1.84
CA LEU A 247 10.64 -6.36 0.74
C LEU A 247 11.74 -5.57 0.03
N THR A 248 12.65 -4.92 0.77
CA THR A 248 13.75 -4.14 0.21
C THR A 248 14.75 -5.03 -0.55
N CYS A 249 15.23 -6.12 0.06
CA CYS A 249 16.15 -7.06 -0.60
C CYS A 249 15.49 -7.72 -1.82
N GLY A 250 14.22 -8.10 -1.71
CA GLY A 250 13.47 -8.69 -2.82
C GLY A 250 13.21 -7.71 -3.97
N SER A 251 13.26 -6.40 -3.72
CA SER A 251 13.11 -5.39 -4.76
C SER A 251 14.28 -5.39 -5.73
N ALA A 252 15.52 -5.59 -5.27
CA ALA A 252 16.69 -5.64 -6.16
C ALA A 252 16.57 -6.72 -7.25
N SER A 253 15.97 -7.87 -6.93
CA SER A 253 15.75 -8.96 -7.88
C SER A 253 14.74 -8.63 -9.00
N ILE A 254 13.89 -7.62 -8.81
CA ILE A 254 12.90 -7.22 -9.83
C ILE A 254 13.51 -6.25 -10.84
N TRP A 255 14.53 -5.47 -10.45
CA TRP A 255 15.22 -4.50 -11.32
C TRP A 255 16.75 -4.76 -11.30
N PRO A 256 17.23 -5.87 -11.88
CA PRO A 256 18.65 -6.25 -11.81
C PRO A 256 19.59 -5.18 -12.40
N ASN A 257 19.18 -4.50 -13.47
CA ASN A 257 20.00 -3.48 -14.13
C ASN A 257 20.03 -2.14 -13.38
N ALA A 258 19.07 -1.88 -12.48
CA ALA A 258 19.09 -0.66 -11.68
C ALA A 258 20.15 -0.71 -10.57
N ALA A 259 20.50 -1.91 -10.08
CA ALA A 259 21.58 -2.09 -9.11
C ALA A 259 22.96 -1.84 -9.77
N ALA A 260 23.16 -2.35 -10.99
CA ALA A 260 24.40 -2.11 -11.76
C ALA A 260 24.61 -0.62 -12.11
N ALA A 261 23.53 0.10 -12.45
CA ALA A 261 23.61 1.53 -12.75
C ALA A 261 24.03 2.39 -11.55
N ILE A 262 23.74 1.97 -10.31
CA ILE A 262 24.14 2.68 -9.09
C ILE A 262 25.62 2.45 -8.77
N GLU A 263 26.16 1.27 -9.09
CA GLU A 263 27.59 0.95 -8.90
C GLU A 263 28.49 1.69 -9.90
N ASP A 264 28.05 1.85 -11.15
CA ASP A 264 28.77 2.64 -12.16
C ASP A 264 28.83 4.13 -11.80
N ASP A 265 27.75 4.72 -11.26
CA ASP A 265 27.75 6.11 -10.81
C ASP A 265 28.64 6.35 -9.57
N ALA A 266 28.74 5.37 -8.67
CA ALA A 266 29.65 5.44 -7.51
C ALA A 266 31.12 5.27 -7.91
N SER A 267 31.41 4.48 -8.94
CA SER A 267 32.76 4.26 -9.45
C SER A 267 33.23 5.36 -10.42
N GLY A 268 32.30 6.11 -11.04
CA GLY A 268 32.58 7.26 -11.90
C GLY A 268 32.98 8.56 -11.18
N ALA A 269 32.73 8.68 -9.87
CA ALA A 269 33.05 9.88 -9.09
C ALA A 269 34.53 9.99 -8.66
N GLY A 270 35.37 8.98 -8.98
CA GLY A 270 36.79 8.93 -8.58
C GLY A 270 37.82 9.38 -9.64
N GLY A 271 37.38 9.78 -10.83
CA GLY A 271 38.27 9.95 -11.98
C GLY A 271 38.24 11.34 -12.62
N SER A 272 38.59 12.39 -11.89
CA SER A 272 38.99 13.68 -12.48
C SER A 272 39.91 14.45 -11.54
N SER A 273 41.14 13.96 -11.38
CA SER A 273 42.30 14.78 -11.01
C SER A 273 43.55 14.19 -11.67
N ALA A 274 44.44 15.08 -12.15
CA ALA A 274 45.56 14.88 -13.08
C ALA A 274 45.12 14.76 -14.55
N THR A 275 45.52 15.64 -15.47
CA THR A 275 46.75 16.45 -15.59
C THR A 275 46.48 17.85 -16.13
#